data_AF-A0A095UBH2-F1
#
_entry.id   AF-A0A095UBH2-F1
#
_cell.length_a   1.000
_cell.length_b   1.000
_cell.length_c   1.000
_cell.angle_alpha   90.00
_cell.angle_beta   90.00
_cell.angle_gamma   90.00
#
_symmetry.space_group_name_H-M   'P 1'
#
loop_
_entity.id
_entity.type
_entity.pdbx_description
1 polymer ?
#
loop_
_entity_poly.entity_id
_entity_poly.type
_entity_poly.pdbx_seq_one_letter_code
_entity_poly.pdbx_strand_id
1 'polypeptide(L)' 'MPMKAARMLALETAVATEELESIISYLDQKLDDASSRNEPVPFLAYRNRVIFQTTLNIRQGKIWSPSQY' A
#
# COMPACT_ATOMS: atom_id res chain seq x y z
N MET A 1 6.62 -10.07 7.47
CA MET A 1 7.29 -9.39 6.34
C MET A 1 6.25 -8.88 5.34
N PRO A 2 6.22 -7.58 5.00
CA PRO A 2 5.26 -6.99 4.06
C PRO A 2 5.12 -7.77 2.74
N MET A 3 6.21 -8.31 2.21
CA MET A 3 6.22 -9.04 0.95
C MET A 3 5.47 -10.37 0.99
N LYS A 4 5.44 -11.10 2.12
CA LYS A 4 4.65 -12.34 2.24
C LYS A 4 3.15 -12.04 2.18
N ALA A 5 2.72 -11.01 2.92
CA ALA A 5 1.33 -10.56 2.91
C ALA A 5 0.92 -10.06 1.52
N ALA A 6 1.79 -9.27 0.87
CA ALA A 6 1.50 -8.72 -0.45
C ALA A 6 1.31 -9.81 -1.51
N ARG A 7 2.14 -10.86 -1.50
CA ARG A 7 2.01 -12.03 -2.40
C ARG A 7 0.72 -12.79 -2.15
N MET A 8 0.35 -13.03 -0.89
CA MET A 8 -0.91 -13.71 -0.57
C MET A 8 -2.12 -12.91 -1.07
N LEU A 9 -2.15 -11.60 -0.81
CA LEU A 9 -3.22 -10.71 -1.28
C LEU A 9 -3.25 -10.58 -2.81
N ALA A 10 -2.11 -10.72 -3.48
CA ALA A 10 -2.06 -10.64 -4.94
C ALA A 10 -2.71 -11.85 -5.62
N LEU A 11 -2.73 -13.00 -4.94
CA LEU A 11 -3.39 -14.23 -5.40
C LEU A 11 -4.87 -14.28 -5.04
N GLU A 12 -5.30 -13.50 -4.05
CA GLU A 12 -6.70 -13.39 -3.63
C GLU A 12 -7.49 -12.55 -4.64
N THR A 13 -8.67 -13.01 -5.05
CA THR A 13 -9.53 -12.30 -6.02
C THR A 13 -10.76 -11.68 -5.37
N ALA A 14 -11.01 -11.95 -4.09
CA ALA A 14 -12.11 -11.33 -3.35
C ALA A 14 -12.04 -9.80 -3.27
N VAL A 15 -10.84 -9.22 -3.39
CA VAL A 15 -10.62 -7.77 -3.43
C VAL A 15 -10.24 -7.37 -4.85
N ALA A 16 -11.04 -6.51 -5.47
CA ALA A 16 -10.82 -6.00 -6.82
C ALA A 16 -9.59 -5.08 -6.90
N THR A 17 -9.10 -4.82 -8.11
CA THR A 17 -7.93 -3.95 -8.30
C THR A 17 -8.26 -2.50 -7.96
N GLU A 18 -9.46 -2.07 -8.31
CA GLU A 18 -10.01 -0.74 -8.05
C GLU A 18 -10.19 -0.49 -6.54
N GLU A 19 -10.53 -1.54 -5.78
CA GLU A 19 -10.60 -1.47 -4.32
C GLU A 19 -9.19 -1.31 -3.72
N LEU A 20 -8.18 -2.02 -4.24
CA LEU A 20 -6.79 -1.82 -3.81
C LEU A 20 -6.30 -0.39 -4.09
N GLU A 21 -6.59 0.14 -5.27
CA GLU A 21 -6.23 1.52 -5.65
C GLU A 21 -6.91 2.56 -4.75
N SER A 22 -8.19 2.33 -4.41
CA SER A 22 -8.94 3.17 -3.47
C SER A 22 -8.35 3.13 -2.06
N ILE A 23 -7.96 1.94 -1.58
CA ILE A 23 -7.32 1.76 -0.27
C ILE A 23 -5.96 2.47 -0.25
N ILE A 24 -5.14 2.33 -1.30
CA ILE A 24 -3.85 3.02 -1.40
C ILE A 24 -4.07 4.53 -1.36
N SER A 25 -5.01 5.06 -2.14
CA SER A 25 -5.32 6.51 -2.17
C SER A 25 -5.75 7.03 -0.79
N TYR A 26 -6.58 6.29 -0.05
CA TYR A 26 -6.96 6.64 1.31
C TYR A 26 -5.76 6.66 2.27
N LEU A 27 -4.87 5.67 2.15
CA LEU A 27 -3.68 5.59 3.01
C LEU A 27 -2.67 6.70 2.69
N ASP A 28 -2.52 7.05 1.41
CA ASP A 28 -1.70 8.20 0.98
C ASP A 28 -2.24 9.49 1.59
N GLN A 29 -3.53 9.77 1.46
CA GLN A 29 -4.15 10.94 2.10
C GLN A 29 -3.91 10.97 3.62
N LYS A 30 -4.02 9.82 4.30
CA LYS A 30 -3.79 9.74 5.74
C LYS A 30 -2.34 10.03 6.14
N LEU A 31 -1.38 9.62 5.32
CA LEU A 31 0.04 9.90 5.54
C LEU A 31 0.34 11.37 5.26
N ASP A 32 -0.24 11.93 4.20
CA ASP A 32 -0.12 13.34 3.84
C ASP A 32 -0.73 14.25 4.91
N ASP A 33 -1.89 13.90 5.46
CA ASP A 33 -2.52 14.62 6.55
C ASP A 33 -1.64 14.66 7.80
N ALA A 34 -1.05 13.51 8.19
CA ALA A 34 -0.15 13.44 9.34
C ALA A 34 1.12 14.28 9.12
N SER A 35 1.69 14.21 7.91
CA SER A 35 2.83 15.04 7.50
C SER A 35 2.49 16.54 7.58
N SER A 36 1.34 16.95 7.05
CA SER A 36 0.89 18.35 7.04
C SER A 36 0.70 18.94 8.44
N ARG A 37 0.43 18.09 9.43
CA ARG A 37 0.21 18.46 10.84
C ARG A 37 1.47 18.31 11.70
N ASN A 38 2.61 17.94 11.12
CA ASN A 38 3.82 17.55 11.85
C ASN A 38 3.57 16.45 12.90
N GLU A 39 2.62 15.54 12.61
CA GLU A 39 2.33 14.39 13.46
C GLU A 39 3.32 13.23 13.16
N PRO A 40 3.58 12.34 14.12
CA PRO A 40 4.35 11.13 13.86
C PRO A 40 3.71 10.28 12.76
N VAL A 41 4.54 9.66 11.92
CA VAL A 41 4.05 8.80 10.83
C VAL A 41 3.19 7.66 11.40
N PRO A 42 1.91 7.54 10.98
CA PRO A 42 1.06 6.47 11.46
C PRO A 42 1.54 5.12 10.88
N PHE A 43 2.33 4.40 11.68
CA PHE A 43 3.05 3.19 11.26
C PHE A 43 2.18 2.15 10.54
N LEU A 44 0.96 1.91 11.04
CA LEU A 44 0.04 0.97 10.42
C LEU A 44 -0.45 1.43 9.05
N ALA A 45 -0.66 2.74 8.87
CA ALA A 45 -1.04 3.29 7.56
C ALA A 45 0.12 3.11 6.56
N TYR A 46 1.33 3.48 6.96
CA TYR A 46 2.53 3.31 6.14
C TYR A 46 2.76 1.84 5.76
N ARG A 47 2.74 0.94 6.74
CA ARG A 47 2.97 -0.49 6.51
C ARG A 47 1.92 -1.09 5.58
N ASN A 48 0.64 -0.75 5.78
CA ASN A 48 -0.44 -1.28 4.95
C ASN A 48 -0.36 -0.71 3.52
N ARG A 49 0.01 0.57 3.38
CA ARG A 49 0.23 1.20 2.08
C ARG A 49 1.31 0.48 1.28
N VAL A 50 2.43 0.15 1.92
CA VAL A 50 3.50 -0.65 1.28
C VAL A 50 3.01 -2.03 0.87
N ILE A 51 2.22 -2.71 1.71
CA ILE A 51 1.67 -4.04 1.39
C ILE A 51 0.75 -3.96 0.17
N PHE A 52 -0.23 -3.07 0.19
CA PHE A 52 -1.22 -2.95 -0.89
C PHE A 52 -0.60 -2.45 -2.19
N GLN A 53 0.33 -1.50 -2.13
CA GLN A 53 1.07 -1.07 -3.32
C GLN A 53 1.90 -2.23 -3.90
N THR A 54 2.52 -3.04 -3.04
CA THR A 54 3.26 -4.23 -3.49
C THR A 54 2.31 -5.25 -4.11
N THR A 55 1.13 -5.46 -3.54
CA THR A 55 0.07 -6.32 -4.10
C THR A 55 -0.35 -5.84 -5.49
N LEU A 56 -0.64 -4.55 -5.64
CA LEU A 56 -1.02 -3.94 -6.91
C LEU A 56 0.07 -4.10 -7.96
N ASN A 57 1.33 -3.85 -7.58
CA ASN A 57 2.47 -4.03 -8.47
C ASN A 57 2.59 -5.49 -8.95
N ILE A 58 2.40 -6.48 -8.07
CA ILE A 58 2.41 -7.90 -8.44
C ILE A 58 1.29 -8.20 -9.44
N ARG A 59 0.05 -7.74 -9.18
CA ARG A 59 -1.09 -7.96 -10.09
C ARG A 59 -0.87 -7.34 -11.47
N GLN A 60 -0.21 -6.19 -11.53
CA GLN A 60 0.09 -5.47 -12.77
C GLN A 60 1.37 -6.00 -13.47
N GLY A 61 2.03 -7.03 -12.94
CA GLY A 61 3.30 -7.53 -13.49
C GLY A 61 4.46 -6.53 -13.38
N LYS A 62 4.33 -5.49 -12.54
CA LYS A 62 5.39 -4.49 -12.32
C LYS A 62 6.45 -5.06 -11.39
N ILE A 63 7.71 -4.97 -11.80
CA ILE A 63 8.85 -5.28 -10.94
C ILE A 63 8.85 -4.28 -9.78
N TRP A 64 8.74 -4.78 -8.55
CA TRP A 64 8.77 -3.94 -7.36
C TRP A 64 10.10 -3.18 -7.28
N SER A 65 10.01 -1.85 -7.33
CA SER A 65 11.11 -0.93 -7.01
C SER A 65 10.66 -0.10 -5.80
N PRO A 66 11.30 -0.22 -4.63
CA PRO A 66 10.93 0.58 -3.47
C PRO A 66 11.17 2.06 -3.79
N SER A 67 10.14 2.91 -3.63
CA SER A 67 10.35 4.36 -3.67
C SER A 67 11.19 4.75 -2.45
N GLN A 68 12.33 5.40 -2.70
CA GLN A 68 13.14 6.03 -1.68
C GLN A 68 12.38 7.25 -1.14
N TYR A 69 11.64 7.07 -0.05
CA TYR A 69 11.17 8.14 0.81
C TYR A 69 11.75 7.92 2.20
#